data_AF-A0A6A4GLS2-F1
#
_entry.id   AF-A0A6A4GLS2-F1
#
_cell.length_a   1.000
_cell.length_b   1.000
_cell.length_c   1.000
_cell.angle_alpha   90.00
_cell.angle_beta   90.00
_cell.angle_gamma   90.00
#
_symmetry.space_group_name_H-M   'P 1'
#
loop_
_entity.id
_entity.type
_entity.pdbx_description
1 polymer ?
#
loop_
_entity_poly.entity_id
_entity_poly.type
_entity_poly.pdbx_seq_one_letter_code
_entity_poly.pdbx_strand_id
1 'polypeptide(L)'
;MLRSSPKLHGFDIPGVPEKVIASLFADDTSVYLSEQDKYTDLTDVLETWCKASMPLGEKEYRDRLVLTRKLNPDDEPIPMTIQINPDGTTTRILGARIGNNADAVEPWLPIIERIETILEQCTDQYPTMEYLTTANGMPTINTTGNKTDQESRVNTFIQTWRPRTHKLPPKLSNSKCLYGITLVQTLLNGR
;
A
#
# COMPACT_ATOMS: atom_id res chain seq x y z
N MET A 1 14.13 -1.07 -18.61
CA MET A 1 14.69 0.14 -17.97
C MET A 1 15.65 -0.20 -16.84
N LEU A 2 15.21 -0.81 -15.73
CA LEU A 2 16.11 -1.22 -14.63
C LEU A 2 17.16 -2.25 -15.06
N ARG A 3 16.74 -3.39 -15.64
CA ARG A 3 17.64 -4.48 -16.09
C ARG A 3 18.59 -4.07 -17.23
N SER A 4 18.20 -3.06 -18.00
CA SER A 4 18.95 -2.55 -19.14
C SER A 4 19.81 -1.32 -18.79
N SER A 5 19.76 -0.86 -17.53
CA SER A 5 20.53 0.30 -17.10
C SER A 5 22.02 -0.06 -17.08
N PRO A 6 22.89 0.68 -17.81
CA PRO A 6 24.33 0.44 -17.76
C PRO A 6 24.94 0.88 -16.43
N LYS A 7 24.21 1.68 -15.64
CA LYS A 7 24.65 2.17 -14.33
C LYS A 7 24.40 1.17 -13.20
N LEU A 8 23.62 0.11 -13.44
CA LEU A 8 23.26 -0.88 -12.44
C LEU A 8 23.84 -2.25 -12.82
N HIS A 9 24.65 -2.80 -11.91
CA HIS A 9 25.33 -4.08 -12.04
C HIS A 9 24.45 -5.22 -11.49
N GLY A 10 23.81 -5.04 -10.33
CA GLY A 10 23.04 -6.10 -9.69
C GLY A 10 23.90 -7.31 -9.29
N PHE A 11 23.28 -8.48 -9.08
CA PHE A 11 24.00 -9.70 -8.71
C PHE A 11 24.26 -10.62 -9.89
N ASP A 12 25.51 -11.10 -9.98
CA ASP A 12 25.87 -12.25 -10.81
C ASP A 12 25.77 -13.54 -9.98
N ILE A 13 24.85 -14.42 -10.37
CA ILE A 13 24.62 -15.71 -9.72
C ILE A 13 25.19 -16.81 -10.60
N PRO A 14 26.14 -17.63 -10.12
CA PRO A 14 26.68 -18.74 -10.90
C PRO A 14 25.58 -19.67 -11.43
N GLY A 15 25.61 -19.95 -12.74
CA GLY A 15 24.61 -20.79 -13.41
C GLY A 15 23.36 -20.04 -13.88
N VAL A 16 23.21 -18.75 -13.56
CA VAL A 16 22.18 -17.88 -14.13
C VAL A 16 22.83 -17.01 -15.21
N PRO A 17 22.38 -17.07 -16.47
CA PRO A 17 23.03 -16.34 -17.57
C PRO A 17 22.79 -14.83 -17.52
N GLU A 18 21.76 -14.38 -16.82
CA GLU A 18 21.41 -12.96 -16.68
C GLU A 18 21.66 -12.46 -15.27
N LYS A 19 22.24 -11.27 -15.17
CA LYS A 19 22.37 -10.53 -13.92
C LYS A 19 21.00 -10.26 -13.28
N VAL A 20 20.91 -10.47 -11.97
CA VAL A 20 19.69 -10.22 -11.20
C VAL A 20 19.72 -8.79 -10.67
N ILE A 21 18.97 -7.90 -11.32
CA ILE A 21 18.82 -6.49 -10.91
C ILE A 21 17.48 -6.24 -10.25
N ALA A 22 16.40 -6.83 -10.76
CA ALA A 22 15.06 -6.61 -10.22
C ALA A 22 14.21 -7.87 -10.32
N SER A 23 13.47 -8.19 -9.27
CA SER A 23 12.41 -9.20 -9.27
C SER A 23 11.07 -8.49 -9.13
N LEU A 24 10.15 -8.77 -10.06
CA LEU A 24 8.81 -8.23 -10.04
C LEU A 24 7.85 -9.37 -9.69
N PHE A 25 7.09 -9.20 -8.63
CA PHE A 25 6.03 -10.11 -8.25
C PHE A 25 4.77 -9.29 -7.96
N ALA A 26 3.77 -9.42 -8.84
CA ALA A 26 2.55 -8.60 -8.78
C ALA A 26 2.88 -7.09 -8.75
N ASP A 27 2.50 -6.40 -7.68
CA ASP A 27 2.77 -4.98 -7.41
C ASP A 27 4.12 -4.75 -6.69
N ASP A 28 4.70 -5.79 -6.10
CA ASP A 28 5.97 -5.70 -5.41
C ASP A 28 7.14 -5.78 -6.40
N THR A 29 8.01 -4.77 -6.34
CA THR A 29 9.28 -4.78 -7.05
C THR A 29 10.43 -4.77 -6.05
N SER A 30 11.22 -5.84 -6.04
CA SER A 30 12.48 -5.92 -5.30
C SER A 30 13.63 -5.57 -6.24
N VAL A 31 14.49 -4.65 -5.83
CA VAL A 31 15.72 -4.29 -6.56
C VAL A 31 16.92 -4.80 -5.79
N TYR A 32 17.84 -5.44 -6.51
CA TYR A 32 19.07 -6.00 -5.97
C TYR A 32 20.25 -5.15 -6.45
N LEU A 33 21.02 -4.62 -5.50
CA LEU A 33 22.17 -3.77 -5.77
C LEU A 33 23.44 -4.49 -5.33
N SER A 34 24.45 -4.47 -6.20
CA SER A 34 25.82 -4.86 -5.82
C SER A 34 26.47 -3.80 -4.93
N GLU A 35 27.62 -4.12 -4.36
CA GLU A 35 28.43 -3.14 -3.63
C GLU A 35 28.98 -2.02 -4.54
N GLN A 36 29.07 -2.25 -5.85
CA GLN A 36 29.49 -1.26 -6.84
C GLN A 36 28.36 -0.31 -7.24
N ASP A 37 27.12 -0.67 -6.96
CA ASP A 37 25.96 0.11 -7.36
C ASP A 37 25.72 1.28 -6.40
N LYS A 38 25.40 2.43 -6.98
CA LYS A 38 25.04 3.62 -6.21
C LYS A 38 23.53 3.72 -6.12
N TYR A 39 23.06 3.98 -4.91
CA TYR A 39 21.65 4.25 -4.67
C TYR A 39 21.11 5.41 -5.52
N THR A 40 21.93 6.44 -5.76
CA THR A 40 21.56 7.59 -6.60
C THR A 40 21.26 7.20 -8.04
N ASP A 41 22.03 6.27 -8.62
CA ASP A 41 21.81 5.81 -9.98
C ASP A 41 20.52 4.99 -10.09
N LEU A 42 20.15 4.26 -9.03
CA LEU A 42 18.85 3.61 -8.95
C LEU A 42 17.72 4.65 -8.92
N THR A 43 17.81 5.66 -8.05
CA THR A 43 16.77 6.68 -7.93
C THR A 43 16.58 7.47 -9.22
N ASP A 44 17.65 7.79 -9.97
CA ASP A 44 17.55 8.47 -11.27
C ASP A 44 16.71 7.67 -12.28
N VAL A 45 16.95 6.36 -12.33
CA VAL A 45 16.21 5.44 -13.21
C VAL A 45 14.75 5.37 -12.76
N LEU A 46 14.49 5.24 -11.46
CA LEU A 46 13.13 5.21 -10.93
C LEU A 46 12.41 6.52 -11.19
N GLU A 47 13.00 7.69 -10.94
CA GLU A 47 12.37 8.98 -11.21
C GLU A 47 12.00 9.16 -12.69
N THR A 48 12.86 8.72 -13.60
CA THR A 48 12.58 8.76 -15.03
C THR A 48 11.39 7.88 -15.38
N TRP A 49 11.33 6.69 -14.78
CA TRP A 49 10.21 5.77 -14.97
C TRP A 49 8.92 6.33 -14.38
N CYS A 50 8.99 6.90 -13.18
CA CYS A 50 7.88 7.55 -12.49
C CYS A 50 7.27 8.67 -13.33
N LYS A 51 8.11 9.50 -13.95
CA LYS A 51 7.67 10.57 -14.86
C LYS A 51 6.96 10.00 -16.09
N ALA A 52 7.46 8.90 -16.65
CA ALA A 52 6.84 8.23 -17.79
C ALA A 52 5.54 7.48 -17.42
N SER A 53 5.41 7.04 -16.17
CA SER A 53 4.24 6.32 -15.65
C SER A 53 3.19 7.23 -15.01
N MET A 54 3.37 8.56 -15.07
CA MET A 54 2.36 9.51 -14.60
C MET A 54 1.05 9.34 -15.39
N PRO A 55 -0.11 9.63 -14.76
CA PRO A 55 -1.43 9.49 -15.37
C PRO A 55 -1.52 10.22 -16.72
N LEU A 56 -2.34 9.65 -17.62
CA LEU A 56 -2.53 10.08 -19.01
C LEU A 56 -2.77 11.60 -19.11
N GLY A 57 -1.71 12.36 -19.38
CA GLY A 57 -1.73 13.75 -19.85
C GLY A 57 -2.63 14.74 -19.08
N GLU A 58 -3.03 15.79 -19.78
CA GLU A 58 -4.00 16.79 -19.31
C GLU A 58 -5.45 16.26 -19.42
N LYS A 59 -6.40 16.91 -18.74
CA LYS A 59 -7.79 16.47 -18.72
C LYS A 59 -8.40 16.44 -20.12
N GLU A 60 -8.07 17.44 -20.94
CA GLU A 60 -8.51 17.61 -22.32
C GLU A 60 -8.08 16.42 -23.19
N TYR A 61 -6.86 15.92 -22.98
CA TYR A 61 -6.36 14.73 -23.66
C TYR A 61 -7.16 13.49 -23.27
N ARG A 62 -7.47 13.31 -21.98
CA ARG A 62 -8.25 12.17 -21.49
C ARG A 62 -9.69 12.22 -21.97
N ASP A 63 -10.33 13.38 -21.93
CA ASP A 63 -11.68 13.57 -22.43
C ASP A 63 -11.75 13.25 -23.93
N ARG A 64 -10.76 13.72 -24.71
CA ARG A 64 -10.61 13.37 -26.12
C ARG A 64 -10.42 11.88 -26.31
N LEU A 65 -9.54 11.23 -25.53
CA LEU A 65 -9.28 9.79 -25.62
C LEU A 65 -10.54 8.98 -25.32
N VAL A 66 -11.33 9.36 -24.31
CA VAL A 66 -12.60 8.68 -24.01
C VAL A 66 -13.59 8.82 -25.17
N LEU A 67 -13.66 10.01 -25.78
CA LEU A 67 -14.58 10.30 -26.88
C LEU A 67 -14.17 9.62 -28.19
N THR A 68 -12.90 9.76 -28.60
CA THR A 68 -12.40 9.28 -29.89
C THR A 68 -11.89 7.86 -29.82
N ARG A 69 -11.56 7.38 -28.62
CA ARG A 69 -10.86 6.11 -28.37
C ARG A 69 -9.51 6.04 -29.08
N LYS A 70 -8.90 7.17 -29.44
CA LYS A 70 -7.61 7.24 -30.14
C LYS A 70 -6.54 7.91 -29.30
N LEU A 71 -5.34 7.33 -29.27
CA LEU A 71 -4.18 7.92 -28.59
C LEU A 71 -3.67 9.16 -29.32
N ASN A 72 -3.54 9.07 -30.65
CA ASN A 72 -3.27 10.19 -31.56
C ASN A 72 -4.38 10.32 -32.62
N PRO A 73 -4.58 11.50 -33.24
CA PRO A 73 -5.63 11.70 -34.24
C PRO A 73 -5.62 10.69 -35.40
N ASP A 74 -4.42 10.30 -35.83
CA ASP A 74 -4.17 9.42 -36.97
C ASP A 74 -4.16 7.92 -36.61
N ASP A 75 -4.20 7.58 -35.31
CA ASP A 75 -4.18 6.19 -34.87
C ASP A 75 -5.53 5.50 -35.11
N GLU A 76 -5.50 4.17 -35.19
CA GLU A 76 -6.72 3.36 -35.15
C GLU A 76 -7.38 3.43 -33.76
N PRO A 77 -8.72 3.48 -33.68
CA PRO A 77 -9.42 3.48 -32.41
C PRO A 77 -9.16 2.21 -31.59
N ILE A 78 -9.02 2.37 -30.28
CA ILE A 78 -8.93 1.28 -29.31
C ILE A 78 -10.22 0.43 -29.42
N PRO A 79 -10.11 -0.90 -29.64
CA PRO A 79 -11.25 -1.79 -29.80
C PRO A 79 -12.28 -1.65 -28.67
N MET A 80 -13.58 -1.72 -28.99
CA MET A 80 -14.67 -1.55 -28.02
C MET A 80 -14.66 -2.59 -26.89
N THR A 81 -13.97 -3.71 -27.09
CA THR A 81 -13.77 -4.74 -26.05
C THR A 81 -12.88 -4.27 -24.90
N ILE A 82 -12.08 -3.23 -25.11
CA ILE A 82 -11.20 -2.64 -24.09
C ILE A 82 -11.93 -1.47 -23.43
N GLN A 83 -12.14 -1.57 -22.13
CA GLN A 83 -12.75 -0.50 -21.35
C GLN A 83 -11.74 0.65 -21.16
N ILE A 84 -12.17 1.88 -21.48
CA ILE A 84 -11.44 3.10 -21.16
C ILE A 84 -12.20 3.79 -20.04
N ASN A 85 -11.54 3.97 -18.90
CA ASN A 85 -12.14 4.59 -17.73
C ASN A 85 -12.04 6.12 -17.82
N PRO A 86 -13.17 6.86 -17.74
CA PRO A 86 -13.13 8.30 -17.61
C PRO A 86 -12.62 8.72 -16.23
N ASP A 87 -12.26 10.00 -16.09
CA ASP A 87 -11.88 10.58 -14.80
C ASP A 87 -12.99 10.38 -13.75
N GLY A 88 -12.58 10.17 -12.50
CA GLY A 88 -13.45 9.87 -11.37
C GLY A 88 -13.83 8.39 -11.25
N THR A 89 -13.50 7.56 -12.25
CA THR A 89 -13.78 6.11 -12.19
C THR A 89 -12.52 5.31 -11.88
N THR A 90 -12.68 4.20 -11.16
CA THR A 90 -11.58 3.28 -10.80
C THR A 90 -11.76 1.91 -11.42
N THR A 91 -10.65 1.26 -11.77
CA THR A 91 -10.59 -0.18 -12.02
C THR A 91 -9.73 -0.87 -10.98
N ARG A 92 -10.09 -2.10 -10.63
CA ARG A 92 -9.31 -2.91 -9.71
C ARG A 92 -8.16 -3.61 -10.43
N ILE A 93 -6.93 -3.36 -9.99
CA ILE A 93 -5.71 -4.02 -10.47
C ILE A 93 -4.97 -4.57 -9.25
N LEU A 94 -4.82 -5.90 -9.19
CA LEU A 94 -4.09 -6.62 -8.14
C LEU A 94 -4.48 -6.24 -6.69
N GLY A 95 -5.73 -5.84 -6.47
CA GLY A 95 -6.25 -5.47 -5.15
C GLY A 95 -6.38 -3.97 -4.93
N ALA A 96 -5.61 -3.15 -5.65
CA ALA A 96 -5.72 -1.70 -5.63
C ALA A 96 -6.81 -1.20 -6.58
N ARG A 97 -7.48 -0.10 -6.23
CA ARG A 97 -8.35 0.65 -7.15
C ARG A 97 -7.55 1.80 -7.74
N ILE A 98 -7.44 1.84 -9.06
CA ILE A 98 -6.64 2.82 -9.81
C ILE A 98 -7.55 3.60 -10.76
N GLY A 99 -7.43 4.92 -10.75
CA GLY A 99 -8.22 5.82 -11.59
C GLY A 99 -7.72 7.27 -11.54
N ASN A 100 -7.88 8.00 -12.64
CA ASN A 100 -7.56 9.44 -12.67
C ASN A 100 -8.61 10.23 -11.89
N ASN A 101 -8.19 11.13 -11.00
CA ASN A 101 -9.09 11.94 -10.18
C ASN A 101 -10.15 11.11 -9.41
N ALA A 102 -9.83 9.85 -9.11
CA ALA A 102 -10.69 9.00 -8.31
C ALA A 102 -10.56 9.30 -6.81
N ASP A 103 -11.63 9.08 -6.05
CA ASP A 103 -11.60 9.18 -4.60
C ASP A 103 -10.71 8.09 -4.00
N ALA A 104 -9.62 8.50 -3.36
CA ALA A 104 -8.66 7.59 -2.74
C ALA A 104 -9.21 6.91 -1.47
N VAL A 105 -10.29 7.43 -0.88
CA VAL A 105 -10.89 6.95 0.38
C VAL A 105 -11.99 5.92 0.12
N GLU A 106 -12.78 6.11 -0.93
CA GLU A 106 -13.91 5.22 -1.30
C GLU A 106 -13.59 3.70 -1.28
N PRO A 107 -12.41 3.23 -1.76
CA PRO A 107 -12.06 1.81 -1.71
C PRO A 107 -11.93 1.23 -0.29
N TRP A 108 -11.55 2.06 0.68
CA TRP A 108 -11.22 1.63 2.04
C TRP A 108 -12.43 1.57 2.96
N LEU A 109 -13.48 2.35 2.68
CA LEU A 109 -14.66 2.43 3.54
C LEU A 109 -15.29 1.06 3.83
N PRO A 110 -15.57 0.19 2.84
CA PRO A 110 -16.16 -1.13 3.12
C PRO A 110 -15.22 -2.06 3.90
N ILE A 111 -13.90 -1.87 3.75
CA ILE A 111 -12.90 -2.65 4.49
C ILE A 111 -12.89 -2.21 5.95
N ILE A 112 -12.91 -0.89 6.20
CA ILE A 112 -12.97 -0.31 7.54
C ILE A 112 -14.26 -0.74 8.24
N GLU A 113 -15.42 -0.61 7.57
CA GLU A 113 -16.73 -1.04 8.11
C GLU A 113 -16.74 -2.54 8.45
N ARG A 114 -16.11 -3.38 7.62
CA ARG A 114 -15.96 -4.81 7.90
C ARG A 114 -15.08 -5.08 9.11
N ILE A 115 -13.96 -4.36 9.24
CA ILE A 115 -13.06 -4.47 10.40
C ILE A 115 -13.80 -4.04 11.66
N GLU A 116 -14.53 -2.92 11.62
CA GLU A 116 -15.39 -2.43 12.69
C GLU A 116 -16.40 -3.50 13.12
N THR A 117 -17.13 -4.08 12.17
CA THR A 117 -18.12 -5.14 12.43
C THR A 117 -17.50 -6.36 13.11
N ILE A 118 -16.33 -6.81 12.65
CA ILE A 118 -15.64 -7.97 13.24
C ILE A 118 -15.20 -7.65 14.68
N LEU A 119 -14.67 -6.44 14.91
CA LEU A 119 -14.19 -6.03 16.23
C LEU A 119 -15.35 -5.87 17.23
N GLU A 120 -16.50 -5.39 16.79
CA GLU A 120 -17.74 -5.34 17.59
C GLU A 120 -18.21 -6.75 17.97
N GLN A 121 -18.30 -7.66 16.99
CA GLN A 121 -18.67 -9.06 17.26
C GLN A 121 -17.72 -9.76 18.22
N CYS A 122 -16.42 -9.51 18.10
CA CYS A 122 -15.43 -10.06 19.03
C CYS A 122 -15.59 -9.50 20.44
N THR A 123 -15.94 -8.22 20.58
CA THR A 123 -16.18 -7.58 21.88
C THR A 123 -17.43 -8.16 22.57
N ASP A 124 -18.46 -8.48 21.78
CA ASP A 124 -19.69 -9.10 22.29
C ASP A 124 -19.51 -10.58 22.68
N GLN A 125 -18.64 -11.32 21.96
CA GLN A 125 -18.37 -12.74 22.23
C GLN A 125 -17.29 -12.96 23.31
N TYR A 126 -16.39 -12.01 23.49
CA TYR A 126 -15.33 -12.05 24.51
C TYR A 126 -15.36 -10.74 25.31
N PRO A 127 -16.29 -10.61 26.27
CA PRO A 127 -16.24 -9.50 27.22
C PRO A 127 -14.86 -9.53 27.89
N THR A 128 -14.17 -8.39 27.81
CA THR A 128 -12.82 -8.14 28.32
C THR A 128 -12.48 -8.95 29.58
N MET A 129 -11.25 -9.45 29.68
CA MET A 129 -10.71 -10.23 30.82
C MET A 129 -11.09 -9.71 32.22
N GLU A 130 -11.42 -8.41 32.37
CA GLU A 130 -12.00 -7.81 33.58
C GLU A 130 -13.30 -8.51 34.07
N TYR A 131 -14.13 -9.00 33.16
CA TYR A 131 -15.35 -9.74 33.51
C TYR A 131 -15.02 -11.12 34.10
N LEU A 132 -14.01 -11.80 33.55
CA LEU A 132 -13.58 -13.12 34.04
C LEU A 132 -12.93 -13.05 35.43
N THR A 133 -12.28 -11.94 35.80
CA THR A 133 -11.75 -11.72 37.15
C THR A 133 -12.85 -11.44 38.18
N THR A 134 -13.98 -10.84 37.77
CA THR A 134 -15.06 -10.48 38.70
C THR A 134 -16.08 -11.62 38.88
N ALA A 135 -16.36 -12.40 37.82
CA ALA A 135 -17.39 -13.44 37.85
C ALA A 135 -16.95 -14.76 38.52
N ASN A 136 -15.63 -15.05 38.59
CA ASN A 136 -15.14 -16.35 39.04
C ASN A 136 -14.34 -16.36 40.36
N GLY A 137 -14.33 -15.26 41.12
CA GLY A 137 -13.75 -15.25 42.47
C GLY A 137 -12.33 -15.81 42.59
N MET A 138 -11.51 -15.74 41.53
CA MET A 138 -10.15 -16.25 41.58
C MET A 138 -9.26 -15.27 42.35
N PRO A 139 -8.49 -15.74 43.36
CA PRO A 139 -7.62 -14.88 44.14
C PRO A 139 -6.53 -14.30 43.22
N THR A 140 -6.22 -13.02 43.42
CA THR A 140 -5.10 -12.35 42.77
C THR A 140 -3.81 -13.11 43.07
N ILE A 141 -3.31 -13.84 42.07
CA ILE A 141 -1.99 -14.45 42.14
C ILE A 141 -0.98 -13.32 41.97
N ASN A 142 -0.43 -12.84 43.07
CA ASN A 142 0.76 -12.00 43.08
C ASN A 142 1.89 -12.77 42.40
N THR A 143 2.10 -12.52 41.11
CA THR A 143 3.18 -13.15 40.36
C THR A 143 4.33 -12.15 40.26
N THR A 144 5.12 -12.07 41.32
CA THR A 144 6.54 -11.70 41.22
C THR A 144 7.23 -12.87 40.53
N GLY A 145 7.33 -12.82 39.20
CA GLY A 145 7.95 -13.90 38.43
C GLY A 145 7.85 -13.63 36.93
N ASN A 146 9.02 -13.30 36.35
CA ASN A 146 9.35 -13.29 34.92
C ASN A 146 8.24 -13.74 33.96
N LYS A 147 7.44 -12.79 33.45
CA LYS A 147 6.62 -13.01 32.27
C LYS A 147 7.49 -12.86 31.03
N THR A 148 7.76 -13.98 30.38
CA THR A 148 8.20 -14.05 28.99
C THR A 148 7.25 -13.24 28.09
N ASP A 149 7.87 -12.28 27.40
CA ASP A 149 7.60 -11.59 26.11
C ASP A 149 6.45 -12.07 25.20
N GLN A 150 5.26 -12.35 25.74
CA GLN A 150 4.10 -12.80 24.95
C GLN A 150 2.97 -11.75 24.91
N GLU A 151 2.88 -10.87 25.91
CA GLU A 151 1.99 -9.69 25.90
C GLU A 151 2.48 -8.58 24.92
N SER A 152 3.75 -8.62 24.53
CA SER A 152 4.38 -7.68 23.57
C SER A 152 4.00 -7.93 22.11
N ARG A 153 3.33 -9.04 21.80
CA ARG A 153 3.05 -9.47 20.42
C ARG A 153 1.73 -8.96 19.86
N VAL A 154 0.89 -8.32 20.68
CA VAL A 154 -0.36 -7.72 20.23
C VAL A 154 -0.13 -6.24 19.95
N ASN A 155 -0.35 -5.84 18.70
CA ASN A 155 -0.18 -4.47 18.24
C ASN A 155 -0.94 -3.49 19.16
N THR A 156 -0.23 -2.55 19.79
CA THR A 156 -0.77 -1.57 20.73
C THR A 156 -1.91 -0.72 20.14
N PHE A 157 -1.97 -0.63 18.80
CA PHE A 157 -3.09 -0.02 18.08
C PHE A 157 -4.42 -0.72 18.39
N ILE A 158 -4.45 -2.06 18.33
CA ILE A 158 -5.67 -2.85 18.57
C ILE A 158 -6.13 -2.73 20.03
N GLN A 159 -5.18 -2.61 20.96
CA GLN A 159 -5.48 -2.51 22.39
C GLN A 159 -6.06 -1.16 22.82
N THR A 160 -5.83 -0.09 22.05
CA THR A 160 -6.19 1.29 22.45
C THR A 160 -7.26 1.94 21.58
N TRP A 161 -7.65 1.29 20.47
CA TRP A 161 -8.66 1.81 19.57
C TRP A 161 -10.06 1.71 20.19
N ARG A 162 -10.75 2.85 20.27
CA ARG A 162 -12.12 2.95 20.80
C ARG A 162 -13.06 3.37 19.66
N PRO A 163 -13.91 2.46 19.13
CA PRO A 163 -14.75 2.73 17.96
C PRO A 163 -15.67 3.95 18.13
N ARG A 164 -16.18 4.17 19.35
CA ARG A 164 -17.22 5.19 19.62
C ARG A 164 -16.76 6.65 19.55
N THR A 165 -15.46 6.92 19.43
CA THR A 165 -14.97 8.30 19.45
C THR A 165 -14.62 8.86 18.08
N HIS A 166 -14.58 8.03 17.02
CA HIS A 166 -14.07 8.38 15.68
C HIS A 166 -12.75 9.19 15.70
N LYS A 167 -11.95 9.07 16.76
CA LYS A 167 -10.71 9.82 16.96
C LYS A 167 -9.55 8.86 16.99
N LEU A 168 -8.61 9.06 16.07
CA LEU A 168 -7.32 8.38 16.10
C LEU A 168 -6.56 8.76 17.39
N PRO A 169 -5.80 7.83 18.01
CA PRO A 169 -4.93 8.14 19.13
C PRO A 169 -3.93 9.26 18.80
N PRO A 170 -3.57 10.16 19.73
CA PRO A 170 -2.65 11.28 19.48
C PRO A 170 -1.27 10.89 18.93
N LYS A 171 -0.82 9.65 19.22
CA LYS A 171 0.44 9.13 18.65
C LYS A 171 0.37 8.96 17.13
N LEU A 172 -0.80 8.73 16.55
CA LEU A 172 -0.99 8.63 15.11
C LEU A 172 -1.27 9.97 14.44
N SER A 173 -1.78 10.98 15.18
CA SER A 173 -1.95 12.33 14.62
C SER A 173 -0.63 13.06 14.36
N ASN A 174 0.44 12.65 15.06
CA ASN A 174 1.79 13.25 14.96
C ASN A 174 2.84 12.32 14.34
N SER A 175 2.47 11.13 13.86
CA SER A 175 3.39 10.21 13.20
C SER A 175 3.52 10.54 11.71
N LYS A 176 4.41 11.48 11.37
CA LYS A 176 5.02 11.50 10.04
C LYS A 176 5.84 10.23 9.89
N CYS A 177 5.48 9.39 8.92
CA CYS A 177 6.28 8.28 8.39
C CYS A 177 6.86 7.31 9.43
N LEU A 178 6.12 6.23 9.70
CA LEU A 178 6.80 4.95 9.96
C LEU A 178 7.41 4.49 8.63
N TYR A 179 8.69 4.79 8.47
CA TYR A 179 9.55 4.28 7.39
C TYR A 179 9.67 2.75 7.52
N GLY A 180 8.84 2.03 6.78
CA GLY A 180 9.18 0.75 6.19
C GLY A 180 9.22 0.99 4.69
N ILE A 181 10.37 0.75 4.05
CA ILE A 181 10.54 0.93 2.61
C ILE A 181 9.69 -0.13 1.89
N THR A 182 8.44 0.22 1.64
CA THR A 182 7.59 -0.35 0.60
C THR A 182 7.26 0.83 -0.29
N LEU A 183 7.84 0.86 -1.48
CA LEU A 183 7.71 1.96 -2.44
C LEU A 183 6.30 1.94 -3.05
N VAL A 184 5.28 2.27 -2.25
CA VAL A 184 3.95 2.62 -2.76
C VAL A 184 4.01 4.11 -3.09
N GLN A 185 4.03 4.37 -4.39
CA GLN A 185 4.10 5.70 -4.95
C GLN A 185 2.79 6.45 -4.74
N THR A 186 2.70 7.19 -3.64
CA THR A 186 1.65 8.19 -3.42
C THR A 186 2.28 9.58 -3.54
N LEU A 187 2.30 10.13 -4.76
CA LEU A 187 2.58 11.55 -5.01
C LEU A 187 1.36 12.21 -5.66
N LEU A 188 0.37 12.52 -4.82
CA LEU A 188 -0.61 13.57 -5.08
C LEU A 188 -0.76 14.36 -3.79
N ASN A 189 0.00 15.47 -3.70
CA ASN A 189 -0.38 16.74 -3.08
C ASN A 189 0.86 17.64 -3.00
N GLY A 190 0.90 18.66 -3.84
CA GLY A 190 2.03 19.57 -3.91
C GLY A 190 1.89 20.70 -4.94
N ARG A 191 0.69 21.26 -5.12
CA ARG A 191 0.41 22.69 -5.36
C ARG A 191 -1.09 22.93 -5.37
#